data_AF-A0A3L7SDC7-F1
#
_entry.id   AF-A0A3L7SDC7-F1
#
_cell.length_a   1.000
_cell.length_b   1.000
_cell.length_c   1.000
_cell.angle_alpha   90.00
_cell.angle_beta   90.00
_cell.angle_gamma   90.00
#
_symmetry.space_group_name_H-M   'P 1'
#
loop_
_entity.id
_entity.type
_entity.pdbx_description
1 polymer ?
#
loop_
_entity_poly.entity_id
_entity_poly.type
_entity_poly.pdbx_seq_one_letter_code
_entity_poly.pdbx_strand_id
1 'polypeptide(L)'
;MPPDVTIAAAETPATMPAADVILLPGRAAYLPATQTLLVADLHLGKAATFRRAGIPVPEGSAQRDLSRLERLVTDTAARRLVVLGDLFHAQSGCTPAVLDEFSASRSRIPGTEVILVVGNHDRSLGRIPSALGIDSCLRTLDEPPFHFVHEPATPLVEPDREAFTVAGHLHPTLALRSPSGDRIADRCFVAEGNLLVLPAFGSFTGGHRVEPVAGMRLWIARDDGVVDVTRFAELASRSVR
;
A
#
# COMPACT_ATOMS: atom_id res chain seq x y z
N MET A 1 20.75 -17.47 -3.10
CA MET A 1 20.13 -17.32 -1.77
C MET A 1 19.17 -16.15 -1.85
N PRO A 2 17.98 -16.25 -1.25
CA PRO A 2 17.08 -15.11 -1.19
C PRO A 2 17.74 -13.94 -0.46
N PRO A 3 17.45 -12.69 -0.85
CA PRO A 3 18.04 -11.53 -0.19
C PRO A 3 17.58 -11.47 1.26
N ASP A 4 18.52 -11.21 2.17
CA ASP A 4 18.23 -11.02 3.60
C ASP A 4 17.69 -9.61 3.83
N VAL A 5 16.43 -9.40 3.46
CA VAL A 5 15.74 -8.11 3.59
C VAL A 5 15.19 -7.97 5.00
N THR A 6 15.65 -6.93 5.69
CA THR A 6 15.18 -6.58 7.03
C THR A 6 13.94 -5.67 6.94
N ILE A 7 12.93 -5.97 7.76
CA ILE A 7 11.68 -5.19 7.86
C ILE A 7 11.50 -4.75 9.30
N ALA A 8 11.24 -3.46 9.51
CA ALA A 8 10.91 -2.89 10.82
C ALA A 8 9.69 -1.97 10.74
N ALA A 9 8.98 -1.76 11.84
CA ALA A 9 7.91 -0.78 11.94
C ALA A 9 8.45 0.50 12.59
N ALA A 10 8.09 1.67 12.04
CA ALA A 10 8.36 2.95 12.67
C ALA A 10 7.22 3.35 13.61
N GLU A 11 7.57 3.91 14.77
CA GLU A 11 6.59 4.54 15.65
C GLU A 11 6.02 5.82 15.02
N THR A 12 6.87 6.58 14.32
CA THR A 12 6.50 7.79 13.59
C THR A 12 7.32 7.89 12.30
N PRO A 13 6.82 8.56 11.24
CA PRO A 13 7.60 8.80 10.02
C PRO A 13 8.89 9.60 10.25
N ALA A 14 9.02 10.33 11.37
CA ALA A 14 10.19 11.12 11.70
C ALA A 14 11.33 10.31 12.36
N THR A 15 11.04 9.12 12.91
CA THR A 15 12.01 8.28 13.60
C THR A 15 12.11 6.92 12.93
N MET A 16 13.09 6.79 12.04
CA MET A 16 13.25 5.61 11.20
C MET A 16 14.21 4.59 11.84
N PRO A 17 13.77 3.33 12.09
CA PRO A 17 14.69 2.27 12.49
C PRO A 17 15.65 1.88 11.36
N ALA A 18 16.77 1.26 11.70
CA ALA A 18 17.67 0.68 10.70
C ALA A 18 17.07 -0.62 10.14
N ALA A 19 16.55 -0.55 8.92
CA ALA A 19 16.02 -1.69 8.15
C ALA A 19 16.01 -1.36 6.64
N ASP A 20 15.94 -2.39 5.80
CA ASP A 20 15.79 -2.23 4.35
C ASP A 20 14.38 -1.74 3.98
N VAL A 21 13.37 -2.20 4.72
CA VAL A 21 11.97 -1.79 4.58
C VAL A 21 11.44 -1.30 5.93
N ILE A 22 10.92 -0.08 5.95
CA ILE A 22 10.29 0.51 7.13
C ILE A 22 8.79 0.64 6.89
N LEU A 23 7.99 -0.02 7.72
CA LEU A 23 6.53 0.08 7.70
C LEU A 23 6.10 1.34 8.46
N LEU A 24 5.28 2.16 7.83
CA LEU A 24 4.88 3.48 8.33
C LEU A 24 3.41 3.54 8.73
N PRO A 25 3.07 4.38 9.72
CA PRO A 25 1.72 4.87 9.90
C PRO A 25 1.15 5.40 8.59
N GLY A 26 -0.16 5.34 8.42
CA GLY A 26 -0.82 5.76 7.19
C GLY A 26 -0.74 4.77 6.04
N ARG A 27 -0.36 3.51 6.32
CA ARG A 27 -0.46 2.38 5.38
C ARG A 27 0.53 2.47 4.20
N ALA A 28 1.76 2.87 4.50
CA ALA A 28 2.85 2.96 3.53
C ALA A 28 4.09 2.20 4.02
N ALA A 29 4.99 1.86 3.10
CA ALA A 29 6.32 1.40 3.44
C ALA A 29 7.37 2.36 2.86
N TYR A 30 8.55 2.41 3.45
CA TYR A 30 9.63 3.29 3.03
C TYR A 30 10.94 2.51 2.91
N LEU A 31 11.68 2.78 1.83
CA LEU A 31 12.99 2.20 1.54
C LEU A 31 14.06 3.26 1.77
N PRO A 32 14.82 3.21 2.87
CA PRO A 32 15.78 4.27 3.20
C PRO A 32 16.90 4.41 2.17
N ALA A 33 17.39 3.29 1.64
CA ALA A 33 18.52 3.28 0.70
C ALA A 33 18.24 4.07 -0.59
N THR A 34 16.98 4.10 -1.01
CA THR A 34 16.53 4.74 -2.26
C THR A 34 15.64 5.96 -2.04
N GLN A 35 15.33 6.29 -0.78
CA GLN A 35 14.37 7.32 -0.37
C GLN A 35 13.02 7.16 -1.08
N THR A 36 12.55 5.91 -1.17
CA THR A 36 11.34 5.54 -1.91
C THR A 36 10.19 5.26 -0.96
N LEU A 37 9.08 5.97 -1.13
CA LEU A 37 7.80 5.67 -0.48
C LEU A 37 7.00 4.68 -1.35
N LEU A 38 6.47 3.64 -0.73
CA LEU A 38 5.66 2.60 -1.35
C LEU A 38 4.24 2.66 -0.80
N VAL A 39 3.26 2.65 -1.67
CA VAL A 39 1.82 2.56 -1.35
C VAL A 39 1.14 1.62 -2.34
N ALA A 40 -0.01 1.07 -1.98
CA ALA A 40 -0.78 0.20 -2.85
C ALA A 40 -2.28 0.55 -2.82
N ASP A 41 -3.01 0.30 -3.91
CA ASP A 41 -4.48 0.25 -3.90
C ASP A 41 -5.16 1.53 -3.35
N LEU A 42 -4.88 2.68 -3.96
CA LEU A 42 -5.51 3.95 -3.57
C LEU A 42 -7.00 3.99 -3.96
N HIS A 43 -7.35 3.40 -5.10
CA HIS A 43 -8.70 3.38 -5.66
C HIS A 43 -9.40 4.74 -5.67
N LEU A 44 -8.69 5.77 -6.16
CA LEU A 44 -9.27 7.09 -6.35
C LEU A 44 -10.53 6.99 -7.22
N GLY A 45 -11.56 7.75 -6.84
CA GLY A 45 -12.85 7.75 -7.53
C GLY A 45 -13.84 6.67 -7.09
N LYS A 46 -13.46 5.68 -6.26
CA LYS A 46 -14.41 4.64 -5.79
C LYS A 46 -15.62 5.23 -5.07
N ALA A 47 -15.39 6.15 -4.15
CA ALA A 47 -16.49 6.84 -3.44
C ALA A 47 -17.39 7.62 -4.41
N ALA A 48 -16.82 8.26 -5.44
CA ALA A 48 -17.59 8.98 -6.45
C ALA A 48 -18.46 8.03 -7.29
N THR A 49 -17.93 6.86 -7.67
CA THR A 49 -18.70 5.81 -8.37
C THR A 49 -19.90 5.35 -7.55
N PHE A 50 -19.71 5.08 -6.25
CA PHE A 50 -20.80 4.64 -5.37
C PHE A 50 -21.86 5.73 -5.15
N ARG A 51 -21.45 7.00 -5.02
CA ARG A 51 -22.39 8.14 -4.94
C ARG A 51 -23.23 8.26 -6.21
N ARG A 52 -22.62 8.10 -7.39
CA ARG A 52 -23.36 8.09 -8.67
C ARG A 52 -24.37 6.95 -8.75
N ALA A 53 -24.12 5.84 -8.05
CA ALA A 53 -25.05 4.73 -7.92
C ALA A 53 -26.11 4.93 -6.80
N GLY A 54 -26.19 6.13 -6.19
CA GLY A 54 -27.17 6.46 -5.15
C GLY A 54 -26.83 5.91 -3.76
N ILE A 55 -25.62 5.37 -3.57
CA ILE A 55 -25.18 4.86 -2.27
C ILE A 55 -24.62 6.03 -1.44
N PRO A 56 -25.11 6.27 -0.21
CA PRO A 56 -24.52 7.27 0.68
C PRO A 56 -23.08 6.89 1.03
N VAL A 57 -22.12 7.75 0.67
CA VAL A 57 -20.69 7.54 0.96
C VAL A 57 -20.10 8.84 1.50
N PRO A 58 -19.21 8.78 2.52
CA PRO A 58 -18.54 9.97 3.05
C PRO A 58 -17.91 10.83 1.96
N GLU A 59 -18.12 12.14 2.07
CA GLU A 59 -17.44 13.11 1.23
C GLU A 59 -15.94 13.21 1.60
N GLY A 60 -15.13 13.70 0.67
CA GLY A 60 -13.72 14.01 0.96
C GLY A 60 -12.76 12.81 1.07
N SER A 61 -13.19 11.58 0.75
CA SER A 61 -12.33 10.39 0.96
C SER A 61 -11.04 10.44 0.14
N ALA A 62 -11.14 10.83 -1.14
CA ALA A 62 -9.98 10.96 -2.03
C ALA A 62 -9.04 12.07 -1.55
N GLN A 63 -9.57 13.23 -1.16
CA GLN A 63 -8.81 14.34 -0.59
C GLN A 63 -8.07 13.93 0.69
N ARG A 64 -8.72 13.17 1.59
CA ARG A 64 -8.07 12.68 2.82
C ARG A 64 -6.92 11.72 2.52
N ASP A 65 -7.14 10.79 1.59
CA ASP A 65 -6.10 9.85 1.17
C ASP A 65 -4.92 10.59 0.51
N LEU A 66 -5.17 11.50 -0.43
CA LEU A 66 -4.13 12.31 -1.07
C LEU A 66 -3.39 13.21 -0.07
N SER A 67 -4.10 13.84 0.87
CA SER A 67 -3.46 14.64 1.92
C SER A 67 -2.57 13.79 2.83
N ARG A 68 -2.95 12.53 3.11
CA ARG A 68 -2.09 11.60 3.86
C ARG A 68 -0.87 11.20 3.05
N LEU A 69 -1.02 10.96 1.75
CA LEU A 69 0.08 10.63 0.85
C LEU A 69 1.11 11.77 0.81
N GLU A 70 0.65 13.01 0.62
CA GLU A 70 1.50 14.21 0.61
C GLU A 70 2.28 14.38 1.91
N ARG A 71 1.61 14.18 3.06
CA ARG A 71 2.28 14.22 4.38
C ARG A 71 3.35 13.16 4.48
N LEU A 72 3.06 11.91 4.10
CA LEU A 72 4.05 10.84 4.13
C LEU A 72 5.26 11.13 3.24
N VAL A 73 5.05 11.65 2.03
CA VAL A 73 6.14 12.08 1.15
C VAL A 73 6.99 13.17 1.82
N THR A 74 6.33 14.15 2.43
CA THR A 74 6.99 15.28 3.11
C THR A 74 7.77 14.83 4.33
N ASP A 75 7.13 14.09 5.24
CA ASP A 75 7.68 13.68 6.53
C ASP A 75 8.88 12.72 6.37
N THR A 76 8.85 11.91 5.31
CA THR A 76 9.94 10.96 4.98
C THR A 76 10.99 11.56 4.04
N ALA A 77 10.78 12.78 3.55
CA ALA A 77 11.56 13.41 2.49
C ALA A 77 11.77 12.47 1.27
N ALA A 78 10.73 11.72 0.89
CA ALA A 78 10.83 10.74 -0.19
C ALA A 78 11.09 11.42 -1.54
N ARG A 79 12.08 10.89 -2.27
CA ARG A 79 12.43 11.33 -3.63
C ARG A 79 11.67 10.54 -4.69
N ARG A 80 11.20 9.34 -4.35
CA ARG A 80 10.34 8.52 -5.20
C ARG A 80 9.08 8.12 -4.46
N LEU A 81 7.98 8.08 -5.18
CA LEU A 81 6.72 7.46 -4.79
C LEU A 81 6.43 6.35 -5.80
N VAL A 82 6.42 5.10 -5.34
CA VAL A 82 5.99 3.95 -6.13
C VAL A 82 4.60 3.53 -5.67
N VAL A 83 3.63 3.57 -6.57
CA VAL A 83 2.28 3.07 -6.37
C VAL A 83 2.18 1.65 -6.93
N LEU A 84 1.93 0.66 -6.08
CA LEU A 84 1.78 -0.76 -6.42
C LEU A 84 0.36 -1.07 -6.88
N GLY A 85 -0.03 -0.40 -7.96
CA GLY A 85 -1.27 -0.60 -8.69
C GLY A 85 -2.52 -0.08 -8.03
N ASP A 86 -3.59 -0.11 -8.82
CA ASP A 86 -4.93 0.32 -8.49
C ASP A 86 -4.96 1.75 -7.92
N LEU A 87 -4.26 2.66 -8.59
CA LEU A 87 -4.30 4.09 -8.28
C LEU A 87 -5.73 4.63 -8.44
N PHE A 88 -6.41 4.22 -9.51
CA PHE A 88 -7.77 4.60 -9.82
C PHE A 88 -8.71 3.40 -9.76
N HIS A 89 -9.94 3.62 -9.29
CA HIS A 89 -10.89 2.53 -9.10
C HIS A 89 -11.50 1.98 -10.39
N ALA A 90 -11.90 2.84 -11.31
CA ALA A 90 -12.55 2.43 -12.56
C ALA A 90 -12.68 3.65 -13.48
N GLN A 91 -12.94 3.41 -14.77
CA GLN A 91 -13.15 4.51 -15.73
C GLN A 91 -14.30 5.43 -15.29
N SER A 92 -15.36 4.86 -14.69
CA SER A 92 -16.49 5.60 -14.14
C SER A 92 -16.14 6.49 -12.94
N GLY A 93 -15.06 6.17 -12.23
CA GLY A 93 -14.53 6.89 -11.07
C GLY A 93 -13.50 7.97 -11.42
N CYS A 94 -12.91 7.93 -12.62
CA CYS A 94 -12.00 8.95 -13.16
C CYS A 94 -12.77 10.20 -13.63
N THR A 95 -13.53 10.81 -12.73
CA THR A 95 -14.23 12.06 -13.01
C THR A 95 -13.23 13.22 -13.11
N PRO A 96 -13.55 14.32 -13.82
CA PRO A 96 -12.68 15.51 -13.86
C PRO A 96 -12.25 15.95 -12.46
N ALA A 97 -13.18 15.99 -11.49
CA ALA A 97 -12.87 16.34 -10.11
C ALA A 97 -11.81 15.42 -9.46
N VAL A 98 -11.89 14.10 -9.67
CA VAL A 98 -10.91 13.14 -9.12
C VAL A 98 -9.53 13.31 -9.77
N LEU A 99 -9.50 13.57 -11.08
CA LEU A 99 -8.26 13.83 -11.81
C LEU A 99 -7.62 15.17 -11.41
N ASP A 100 -8.45 16.20 -11.18
CA ASP A 100 -8.03 17.51 -10.71
C ASP A 100 -7.47 17.43 -9.28
N GLU A 101 -8.12 16.67 -8.40
CA GLU A 101 -7.63 16.40 -7.04
C GLU A 101 -6.26 15.71 -7.05
N PHE A 102 -6.08 14.68 -7.88
CA PHE A 102 -4.79 14.02 -8.03
C PHE A 102 -3.73 14.98 -8.60
N SER A 103 -4.07 15.75 -9.64
CA SER A 103 -3.14 16.71 -10.25
C SER A 103 -2.72 17.80 -9.26
N ALA A 104 -3.66 18.29 -8.44
CA ALA A 104 -3.38 19.25 -7.38
C ALA A 104 -2.50 18.63 -6.27
N SER A 105 -2.68 17.34 -5.97
CA SER A 105 -1.80 16.61 -5.04
C SER A 105 -0.38 16.48 -5.61
N ARG A 106 -0.26 16.06 -6.88
CA ARG A 106 1.02 15.91 -7.58
C ARG A 106 1.81 17.23 -7.62
N SER A 107 1.14 18.36 -7.81
CA SER A 107 1.80 19.68 -7.85
C SER A 107 2.33 20.14 -6.49
N ARG A 108 1.85 19.56 -5.38
CA ARG A 108 2.36 19.81 -4.02
C ARG A 108 3.60 18.98 -3.67
N ILE A 109 3.92 17.95 -4.46
CA ILE A 109 5.14 17.14 -4.33
C ILE A 109 6.03 17.19 -5.60
N PRO A 110 6.39 18.39 -6.11
CA PRO A 110 6.99 18.55 -7.44
C PRO A 110 8.36 17.87 -7.58
N GLY A 111 9.13 17.74 -6.48
CA GLY A 111 10.45 17.12 -6.47
C GLY A 111 10.46 15.60 -6.30
N THR A 112 9.29 14.97 -6.19
CA THR A 112 9.15 13.51 -6.03
C THR A 112 8.79 12.90 -7.37
N GLU A 113 9.59 11.93 -7.82
CA GLU A 113 9.28 11.08 -8.98
C GLU A 113 8.12 10.14 -8.62
N VAL A 114 7.11 10.06 -9.48
CA VAL A 114 5.93 9.21 -9.27
C VAL A 114 5.90 8.08 -10.30
N ILE A 115 6.07 6.86 -9.81
CA ILE A 115 6.05 5.64 -10.60
C ILE A 115 4.78 4.86 -10.26
N LEU A 116 4.03 4.45 -11.27
CA LEU A 116 2.92 3.54 -11.13
C LEU A 116 3.30 2.16 -11.67
N VAL A 117 3.31 1.15 -10.79
CA VAL A 117 3.29 -0.26 -11.19
C VAL A 117 1.84 -0.62 -11.47
N VAL A 118 1.45 -0.75 -12.73
CA VAL A 118 0.07 -0.76 -13.20
C VAL A 118 -0.72 -1.96 -12.65
N GLY A 119 -1.79 -1.68 -11.91
CA GLY A 119 -2.71 -2.69 -11.37
C GLY A 119 -3.82 -3.09 -12.35
N ASN A 120 -4.67 -4.04 -11.97
CA ASN A 120 -5.73 -4.53 -12.85
C ASN A 120 -6.81 -3.46 -13.12
N HIS A 121 -7.13 -2.61 -12.14
CA HIS A 121 -8.06 -1.51 -12.35
C HIS A 121 -7.45 -0.42 -13.23
N ASP A 122 -6.16 -0.13 -13.09
CA ASP A 122 -5.47 0.84 -13.93
C ASP A 122 -5.46 0.41 -15.41
N ARG A 123 -5.20 -0.89 -15.67
CA ARG A 123 -5.25 -1.46 -17.04
C ARG A 123 -6.62 -1.24 -17.71
N SER A 124 -7.69 -1.27 -16.93
CA SER A 124 -9.06 -1.07 -17.44
C SER A 124 -9.33 0.35 -17.94
N LEU A 125 -8.50 1.32 -17.57
CA LEU A 125 -8.59 2.72 -18.02
C LEU A 125 -7.98 2.95 -19.40
N GLY A 126 -7.22 1.98 -19.92
CA GLY A 126 -6.40 2.17 -21.10
C GLY A 126 -5.21 3.09 -20.79
N ARG A 127 -5.11 4.22 -21.50
CA ARG A 127 -3.99 5.15 -21.33
C ARG A 127 -4.25 6.12 -20.18
N ILE A 128 -3.40 6.06 -19.17
CA ILE A 128 -3.39 7.04 -18.08
C ILE A 128 -3.01 8.43 -18.63
N PRO A 129 -3.79 9.49 -18.36
CA PRO A 129 -3.51 10.82 -18.88
C PRO A 129 -2.15 11.34 -18.42
N SER A 130 -1.30 11.77 -19.37
CA SER A 130 0.03 12.31 -19.06
C SER A 130 -0.03 13.60 -18.22
N ALA A 131 -1.14 14.34 -18.30
CA ALA A 131 -1.37 15.55 -17.51
C ALA A 131 -1.40 15.31 -15.99
N LEU A 132 -1.56 14.06 -15.54
CA LEU A 132 -1.55 13.71 -14.12
C LEU A 132 -0.16 13.79 -13.49
N GLY A 133 0.91 13.93 -14.29
CA GLY A 133 2.28 14.02 -13.79
C GLY A 133 2.80 12.70 -13.20
N ILE A 134 2.31 11.56 -13.67
CA ILE A 134 2.92 10.25 -13.36
C ILE A 134 4.09 10.07 -14.32
N ASP A 135 5.29 9.97 -13.76
CA ASP A 135 6.56 9.99 -14.51
C ASP A 135 6.79 8.67 -15.25
N SER A 136 6.31 7.55 -14.70
CA SER A 136 6.42 6.23 -15.34
C SER A 136 5.26 5.31 -15.00
N CYS A 137 4.81 4.53 -15.99
CA CYS A 137 3.81 3.47 -15.83
C CYS A 137 4.43 2.14 -16.29
N LEU A 138 4.66 1.23 -15.36
CA LEU A 138 5.40 -0.02 -15.58
C LEU A 138 4.52 -1.23 -15.23
N ARG A 139 4.78 -2.40 -15.84
CA ARG A 139 4.09 -3.64 -15.45
C ARG A 139 4.65 -4.22 -14.16
N THR A 140 5.97 -4.16 -14.02
CA THR A 140 6.75 -4.54 -12.85
C THR A 140 7.88 -3.52 -12.72
N LEU A 141 8.40 -3.33 -11.51
CA LEU A 141 9.60 -2.54 -11.28
C LEU A 141 10.62 -3.42 -10.55
N ASP A 142 11.69 -3.77 -11.25
CA ASP A 142 12.69 -4.74 -10.79
C ASP A 142 13.98 -4.00 -10.41
N GLU A 143 14.17 -3.73 -9.13
CA GLU A 143 15.32 -3.02 -8.59
C GLU A 143 15.95 -3.87 -7.48
N PRO A 144 17.00 -4.68 -7.76
CA PRO A 144 17.53 -5.60 -6.77
C PRO A 144 17.92 -4.87 -5.47
N PRO A 145 17.59 -5.43 -4.30
CA PRO A 145 17.08 -6.79 -4.08
C PRO A 145 15.56 -6.96 -4.29
N PHE A 146 14.84 -5.92 -4.71
CA PHE A 146 13.38 -5.88 -4.73
C PHE A 146 12.75 -6.21 -6.09
N HIS A 147 11.53 -6.72 -6.01
CA HIS A 147 10.59 -6.92 -7.11
C HIS A 147 9.26 -6.27 -6.74
N PHE A 148 8.94 -5.13 -7.36
CA PHE A 148 7.71 -4.39 -7.09
C PHE A 148 6.64 -4.75 -8.11
N VAL A 149 5.52 -5.27 -7.60
CA VAL A 149 4.40 -5.75 -8.42
C VAL A 149 3.06 -5.33 -7.81
N HIS A 150 2.00 -5.36 -8.60
CA HIS A 150 0.66 -5.23 -8.05
C HIS A 150 0.17 -6.59 -7.49
N GLU A 151 0.15 -7.62 -8.33
CA GLU A 151 -0.33 -8.97 -7.97
C GLU A 151 0.85 -9.82 -7.43
N PRO A 152 0.78 -10.39 -6.20
CA PRO A 152 1.91 -11.12 -5.60
C PRO A 152 2.46 -12.30 -6.40
N ALA A 153 1.63 -12.94 -7.21
CA ALA A 153 2.04 -14.08 -8.05
C ALA A 153 2.69 -13.66 -9.38
N THR A 154 2.89 -12.36 -9.61
CA THR A 154 3.57 -11.87 -10.82
C THR A 154 5.04 -12.32 -10.78
N PRO A 155 5.54 -13.01 -11.81
CA PRO A 155 6.93 -13.47 -11.83
C PRO A 155 7.89 -12.33 -12.16
N LEU A 156 9.11 -12.47 -11.64
CA LEU A 156 10.28 -11.70 -12.07
C LEU A 156 10.52 -11.83 -13.58
N VAL A 157 11.01 -10.75 -14.20
CA VAL A 157 11.42 -10.78 -15.61
C VAL A 157 12.59 -11.75 -15.84
N GLU A 158 13.50 -11.82 -14.87
CA GLU A 158 14.63 -12.77 -14.84
C GLU A 158 14.30 -13.91 -13.86
N PRO A 159 13.80 -15.06 -14.32
CA PRO A 159 13.23 -16.10 -13.45
C PRO A 159 14.28 -16.83 -12.58
N ASP A 160 15.55 -16.81 -12.98
CA ASP A 160 16.65 -17.43 -12.23
C ASP A 160 17.19 -16.55 -11.10
N ARG A 161 16.71 -15.30 -11.01
CA ARG A 161 17.11 -14.34 -9.98
C ARG A 161 16.18 -14.46 -8.78
N GLU A 162 16.76 -14.52 -7.59
CA GLU A 162 16.01 -14.37 -6.33
C GLU A 162 15.77 -12.89 -6.04
N ALA A 163 14.58 -12.54 -5.57
CA ALA A 163 14.26 -11.18 -5.13
C ALA A 163 13.29 -11.19 -3.95
N PHE A 164 13.21 -10.05 -3.25
CA PHE A 164 12.18 -9.77 -2.27
C PHE A 164 11.02 -9.05 -2.95
N THR A 165 9.87 -9.72 -3.05
CA THR A 165 8.67 -9.20 -3.69
C THR A 165 7.92 -8.27 -2.74
N VAL A 166 7.55 -7.09 -3.22
CA VAL A 166 6.67 -6.17 -2.53
C VAL A 166 5.45 -5.92 -3.39
N ALA A 167 4.26 -6.23 -2.85
CA ALA A 167 3.02 -6.32 -3.61
C ALA A 167 1.84 -5.61 -2.95
N GLY A 168 0.79 -5.34 -3.74
CA GLY A 168 -0.51 -4.82 -3.30
C GLY A 168 -1.62 -5.84 -3.52
N HIS A 169 -2.74 -5.38 -4.12
CA HIS A 169 -3.86 -6.17 -4.68
C HIS A 169 -4.74 -6.91 -3.66
N LEU A 170 -4.15 -7.60 -2.68
CA LEU A 170 -4.91 -8.45 -1.76
C LEU A 170 -5.63 -7.68 -0.66
N HIS A 171 -5.33 -6.40 -0.45
CA HIS A 171 -5.90 -5.55 0.60
C HIS A 171 -6.00 -6.27 1.97
N PRO A 172 -4.89 -6.82 2.48
CA PRO A 172 -4.90 -7.64 3.69
C PRO A 172 -5.51 -6.91 4.89
N THR A 173 -6.39 -7.61 5.59
CA THR A 173 -6.98 -7.20 6.86
C THR A 173 -6.82 -8.31 7.90
N LEU A 174 -6.65 -7.92 9.16
CA LEU A 174 -6.50 -8.84 10.28
C LEU A 174 -7.56 -8.57 11.33
N ALA A 175 -8.21 -9.63 11.78
CA ALA A 175 -9.18 -9.59 12.87
C ALA A 175 -8.64 -10.34 14.10
N LEU A 176 -8.36 -9.60 15.16
CA LEU A 176 -7.88 -10.11 16.45
C LEU A 176 -8.95 -9.98 17.52
N ARG A 177 -8.99 -10.94 18.45
CA ARG A 177 -9.77 -10.85 19.68
C ARG A 177 -8.80 -10.79 20.85
N SER A 178 -8.94 -9.80 21.71
CA SER A 178 -8.25 -9.77 22.99
C SER A 178 -8.84 -10.80 23.97
N PRO A 179 -8.09 -11.21 25.00
CA PRO A 179 -8.64 -11.99 26.11
C PRO A 179 -9.76 -11.26 26.87
N SER A 180 -9.75 -9.92 26.89
CA SER A 180 -10.83 -9.09 27.47
C SER A 180 -12.12 -9.07 26.65
N GLY A 181 -12.10 -9.63 25.43
CA GLY A 181 -13.25 -9.68 24.52
C GLY A 181 -13.28 -8.59 23.46
N ASP A 182 -12.33 -7.64 23.50
CA ASP A 182 -12.22 -6.57 22.51
C ASP A 182 -11.85 -7.14 21.14
N ARG A 183 -12.41 -6.55 20.09
CA ARG A 183 -12.17 -6.95 18.70
C ARG A 183 -11.48 -5.84 17.96
N ILE A 184 -10.33 -6.13 17.37
CA ILE A 184 -9.67 -5.25 16.42
C ILE A 184 -9.78 -5.90 15.06
N ALA A 185 -10.36 -5.20 14.10
CA ALA A 185 -10.38 -5.60 12.70
C ALA A 185 -9.84 -4.42 11.89
N ASP A 186 -8.65 -4.59 11.33
CA ASP A 186 -7.94 -3.49 10.70
C ASP A 186 -7.09 -3.97 9.53
N ARG A 187 -6.59 -3.02 8.75
CA ARG A 187 -5.66 -3.30 7.65
C ARG A 187 -4.30 -3.68 8.23
N CYS A 188 -3.59 -4.55 7.53
CA CYS A 188 -2.30 -5.01 8.00
C CYS A 188 -1.28 -5.13 6.88
N PHE A 189 0.00 -5.01 7.23
CA PHE A 189 1.08 -5.54 6.42
C PHE A 189 1.21 -7.04 6.71
N VAL A 190 1.52 -7.81 5.68
CA VAL A 190 1.78 -9.25 5.79
C VAL A 190 3.11 -9.55 5.14
N ALA A 191 4.04 -10.12 5.89
CA ALA A 191 5.27 -10.65 5.33
C ALA A 191 5.34 -12.18 5.52
N GLU A 192 5.71 -12.90 4.47
CA GLU A 192 5.89 -14.35 4.49
C GLU A 192 6.98 -14.74 3.48
N GLY A 193 8.03 -15.42 3.95
CA GLY A 193 9.20 -15.71 3.11
C GLY A 193 9.82 -14.43 2.52
N ASN A 194 9.88 -14.35 1.19
CA ASN A 194 10.41 -13.19 0.45
C ASN A 194 9.32 -12.25 -0.06
N LEU A 195 8.10 -12.30 0.50
CA LEU A 195 6.99 -11.48 0.08
C LEU A 195 6.59 -10.52 1.20
N LEU A 196 6.39 -9.25 0.87
CA LEU A 196 5.66 -8.28 1.67
C LEU A 196 4.43 -7.80 0.89
N VAL A 197 3.25 -7.99 1.47
CA VAL A 197 2.00 -7.46 0.94
C VAL A 197 1.60 -6.22 1.74
N LEU A 198 1.42 -5.11 1.03
CA LEU A 198 0.99 -3.84 1.60
C LEU A 198 -0.54 -3.87 1.83
N PRO A 199 -1.03 -3.26 2.92
CA PRO A 199 -2.44 -2.95 3.05
C PRO A 199 -2.84 -1.95 1.97
N ALA A 200 -4.12 -1.98 1.60
CA ALA A 200 -4.65 -0.93 0.74
C ALA A 200 -4.45 0.43 1.40
N PHE A 201 -4.03 1.42 0.62
CA PHE A 201 -3.84 2.78 1.09
C PHE A 201 -5.18 3.51 1.16
N GLY A 202 -6.03 3.35 0.15
CA GLY A 202 -7.28 4.13 0.01
C GLY A 202 -8.31 3.81 1.10
N SER A 203 -8.86 4.82 1.77
CA SER A 203 -9.75 4.62 2.93
C SER A 203 -11.08 3.93 2.61
N PHE A 204 -11.49 3.90 1.34
CA PHE A 204 -12.76 3.30 0.90
C PHE A 204 -12.57 1.97 0.15
N THR A 205 -11.64 1.14 0.59
CA THR A 205 -11.38 -0.20 0.02
C THR A 205 -11.97 -1.30 0.88
N GLY A 206 -12.27 -2.44 0.25
CA GLY A 206 -12.58 -3.66 1.00
C GLY A 206 -11.31 -4.25 1.59
N GLY A 207 -11.37 -5.49 2.06
CA GLY A 207 -10.17 -6.19 2.47
C GLY A 207 -10.35 -7.70 2.49
N HIS A 208 -9.27 -8.42 2.21
CA HIS A 208 -9.25 -9.87 2.38
C HIS A 208 -8.76 -10.18 3.78
N ARG A 209 -9.56 -10.95 4.52
CA ARG A 209 -9.19 -11.33 5.88
C ARG A 209 -8.08 -12.38 5.81
N VAL A 210 -6.97 -12.05 6.46
CA VAL A 210 -5.81 -12.92 6.63
C VAL A 210 -6.05 -13.83 7.83
N GLU A 211 -5.83 -15.13 7.62
CA GLU A 211 -5.82 -16.12 8.69
C GLU A 211 -4.35 -16.38 9.10
N PRO A 212 -3.95 -16.06 10.35
CA PRO A 212 -2.56 -16.20 10.78
C PRO A 212 -2.09 -17.66 10.75
N VAL A 213 -1.03 -17.92 10.01
CA VAL A 213 -0.30 -19.21 10.01
C VAL A 213 1.15 -19.01 10.42
N ALA A 214 1.81 -20.11 10.84
CA ALA A 214 3.21 -20.06 11.24
C ALA A 214 4.10 -19.59 10.08
N GLY A 215 5.05 -18.70 10.37
CA GLY A 215 5.97 -18.13 9.38
C GLY A 215 5.53 -16.77 8.82
N MET A 216 4.29 -16.34 9.08
CA MET A 216 3.85 -14.99 8.76
C MET A 216 4.31 -13.99 9.83
N ARG A 217 4.69 -12.79 9.38
CA ARG A 217 4.83 -11.61 10.23
C ARG A 217 3.73 -10.62 9.88
N LEU A 218 3.08 -10.06 10.89
CA LEU A 218 1.85 -9.30 10.77
C LEU A 218 1.94 -7.98 11.53
N TRP A 219 1.62 -6.87 10.86
CA TRP A 219 1.55 -5.56 11.49
C TRP A 219 0.20 -4.90 11.20
N ILE A 220 -0.52 -4.49 12.24
CA ILE A 220 -1.70 -3.62 12.05
C ILE A 220 -1.23 -2.23 11.65
N ALA A 221 -1.84 -1.66 10.62
CA ALA A 221 -1.48 -0.39 10.03
C ALA A 221 -2.65 0.60 10.08
N ARG A 222 -2.52 1.61 10.94
CA ARG A 222 -3.47 2.71 11.11
C ARG A 222 -2.87 4.02 10.64
N ASP A 223 -3.71 5.05 10.55
CA ASP A 223 -3.26 6.39 10.19
C ASP A 223 -2.24 6.96 11.18
N ASP A 224 -2.27 6.54 12.45
CA ASP A 224 -1.49 7.05 13.57
C ASP A 224 -0.47 6.05 14.16
N GLY A 225 -0.40 4.82 13.64
CA GLY A 225 0.53 3.83 14.17
C GLY A 225 0.64 2.56 13.36
N VAL A 226 1.76 1.87 13.53
CA VAL A 226 1.98 0.49 13.06
C VAL A 226 2.40 -0.36 14.24
N VAL A 227 1.70 -1.48 14.45
CA VAL A 227 1.93 -2.35 15.61
C VAL A 227 2.20 -3.77 15.14
N ASP A 228 3.34 -4.33 15.57
CA ASP A 228 3.64 -5.75 15.38
C ASP A 228 2.72 -6.59 16.25
N VAL A 229 1.92 -7.43 15.60
CA VAL A 229 0.95 -8.31 16.25
C VAL A 229 1.23 -9.78 15.97
N THR A 230 2.41 -10.10 15.43
CA THR A 230 2.79 -11.45 14.98
C THR A 230 2.57 -12.48 16.09
N ARG A 231 3.20 -12.27 17.25
CA ARG A 231 3.08 -13.19 18.40
C ARG A 231 1.65 -13.32 18.91
N PHE A 232 0.90 -12.21 18.88
CA PHE A 232 -0.49 -12.21 19.34
C PHE A 232 -1.39 -13.01 18.39
N ALA A 233 -1.20 -12.82 17.09
CA ALA A 233 -1.94 -13.51 16.05
C ALA A 233 -1.69 -15.03 16.06
N GLU A 234 -0.46 -15.46 16.30
CA GLU A 234 -0.09 -16.87 16.48
C GLU A 234 -0.75 -17.52 17.70
N LEU A 235 -0.87 -16.80 18.81
CA LEU A 235 -1.53 -17.30 20.02
C LEU A 235 -3.06 -17.41 19.83
N ALA A 236 -3.65 -16.42 19.15
CA ALA A 236 -5.08 -16.39 18.86
C ALA A 236 -5.49 -17.54 17.92
N SER A 237 -4.67 -17.90 16.92
CA SER A 237 -4.99 -18.99 15.98
C SER A 237 -4.90 -20.39 16.62
N ARG A 238 -4.11 -20.54 17.68
CA ARG A 238 -4.01 -21.79 18.48
C ARG A 238 -5.18 -22.01 19.42
N SER A 239 -5.84 -20.95 19.87
CA SER A 239 -6.95 -21.03 20.85
C SER A 239 -8.31 -21.36 20.22
N VAL A 240 -8.37 -21.46 18.90
CA VAL A 240 -9.59 -21.76 18.12
C VAL A 240 -9.58 -23.21 17.59
N ARG A 241 -8.48 -23.96 17.81
CA ARG A 241 -8.37 -25.39 17.50
C ARG A 241 -8.56 -26.22 18.77
#